data_AF-A0A9N8YQ42-F1
#
_entry.id   AF-A0A9N8YQ42-F1
#
_cell.length_a   1.000
_cell.length_b   1.000
_cell.length_c   1.000
_cell.angle_alpha   90.00
_cell.angle_beta   90.00
_cell.angle_gamma   90.00
#
_symmetry.space_group_name_H-M   'P 1'
#
loop_
_entity.id
_entity.type
_entity.pdbx_description
1 polymer ?
#
loop_
_entity_poly.entity_id
_entity_poly.type
_entity_poly.pdbx_seq_one_letter_code
_entity_poly.pdbx_strand_id
1 'polypeptide(L)'
;MALHRNIIQKKPKFKNQAINDLYIKVVGFLMRESEKNKINGVIYYLAGCISVLTIFPKDIAIMSIIILSWCDTAASFFGRKFGHHTYKFKNGKSLAGTIGAIMIGFLAALLFWGKKTSNYHHHQNQSSIIIMESNNLESNNLNNIQLNIQSNNKILETNMINEERSWIPEKSIFSLPLLSLLTGIIGGISELIDIWGLDDNFVLPLASGNIFY
;
A
#
# COMPACT_ATOMS: atom_id res chain seq x y z
N MET A 1 -49.29 19.17 -10.29
CA MET A 1 -47.91 18.80 -10.72
C MET A 1 -46.85 19.61 -9.97
N ALA A 2 -46.82 19.59 -8.64
CA ALA A 2 -45.90 20.42 -7.85
C ALA A 2 -45.36 19.75 -6.56
N LEU A 3 -45.39 18.41 -6.46
CA LEU A 3 -44.99 17.70 -5.23
C LEU A 3 -43.83 16.73 -5.39
N HIS A 4 -43.24 16.58 -6.59
CA HIS A 4 -42.14 15.62 -6.82
C HIS A 4 -40.74 16.27 -6.85
N ARG A 5 -40.61 17.58 -6.57
CA ARG A 5 -39.33 18.31 -6.66
C ARG A 5 -38.63 18.57 -5.31
N ASN A 6 -39.17 18.08 -4.19
CA ASN A 6 -38.66 18.44 -2.85
C ASN A 6 -37.72 17.41 -2.20
N ILE A 7 -37.32 16.33 -2.88
CA ILE A 7 -36.52 15.26 -2.24
C ILE A 7 -35.01 15.37 -2.53
N ILE A 8 -34.55 16.13 -3.53
CA ILE A 8 -33.16 15.96 -4.02
C ILE A 8 -32.14 17.02 -3.55
N GLN A 9 -32.53 18.14 -2.93
CA GLN A 9 -31.56 19.21 -2.63
C GLN A 9 -31.22 19.40 -1.14
N LYS A 10 -30.61 18.40 -0.51
CA LYS A 10 -29.63 18.67 0.57
C LYS A 10 -28.26 18.89 -0.09
N LYS A 11 -27.96 20.15 -0.44
CA LYS A 11 -26.68 20.57 -1.03
C LYS A 11 -25.55 20.54 0.03
N PRO A 12 -24.32 20.11 -0.30
CA PRO A 12 -23.14 20.27 0.56
C PRO A 12 -22.80 21.76 0.80
N LYS A 13 -22.24 22.06 1.97
CA LYS A 13 -22.03 23.40 2.56
C LYS A 13 -20.81 24.18 1.99
N PHE A 14 -20.58 24.22 0.68
CA PHE A 14 -19.56 25.14 0.13
C PHE A 14 -20.17 26.49 -0.21
N LYS A 15 -19.53 27.57 0.26
CA LYS A 15 -20.00 28.96 0.09
C LYS A 15 -20.02 29.41 -1.38
N ASN A 16 -19.21 28.76 -2.23
CA ASN A 16 -19.15 29.00 -3.66
C ASN A 16 -19.84 27.88 -4.43
N GLN A 17 -20.91 28.23 -5.13
CA GLN A 17 -21.84 27.28 -5.76
C GLN A 17 -21.18 26.52 -6.92
N ALA A 18 -20.27 27.16 -7.66
CA ALA A 18 -19.53 26.53 -8.77
C ALA A 18 -18.59 25.41 -8.30
N ILE A 19 -17.96 25.57 -7.12
CA ILE A 19 -17.08 24.55 -6.54
C ILE A 19 -17.90 23.34 -6.07
N ASN A 20 -19.08 23.59 -5.51
CA ASN A 20 -19.99 22.52 -5.10
C ASN A 20 -20.49 21.72 -6.30
N ASP A 21 -20.84 22.40 -7.39
CA ASP A 21 -21.36 21.76 -8.60
C ASP A 21 -20.26 20.96 -9.32
N LEU A 22 -19.02 21.45 -9.35
CA LEU A 22 -17.86 20.68 -9.85
C LEU A 22 -17.57 19.47 -8.97
N TYR A 23 -17.60 19.64 -7.65
CA TYR A 23 -17.39 18.57 -6.67
C TYR A 23 -18.44 17.45 -6.83
N ILE A 24 -19.72 17.80 -6.94
CA ILE A 24 -20.79 16.82 -7.16
C ILE A 24 -20.66 16.17 -8.56
N LYS A 25 -20.19 16.91 -9.58
CA LYS A 25 -20.04 16.35 -10.92
C LYS A 25 -18.90 15.33 -11.03
N VAL A 26 -17.79 15.54 -10.30
CA VAL A 26 -16.62 14.65 -10.33
C VAL A 26 -16.75 13.52 -9.29
N VAL A 27 -17.25 13.84 -8.09
CA VAL A 27 -17.27 12.92 -6.93
C VAL A 27 -18.67 12.33 -6.69
N GLY A 28 -19.74 12.91 -7.26
CA GLY A 28 -21.12 12.49 -7.01
C GLY A 28 -21.47 11.10 -7.53
N PHE A 29 -20.75 10.59 -8.54
CA PHE A 29 -20.87 9.20 -8.98
C PHE A 29 -20.44 8.19 -7.89
N LEU A 30 -19.55 8.61 -6.99
CA LEU A 30 -19.03 7.81 -5.87
C LEU A 30 -19.80 8.03 -4.56
N MET A 31 -20.81 8.92 -4.56
CA MET A 31 -21.46 9.42 -3.34
C MET A 31 -22.73 8.62 -2.99
N ARG A 32 -22.73 7.92 -1.86
CA ARG A 32 -23.93 7.22 -1.35
C ARG A 32 -24.87 8.22 -0.66
N GLU A 33 -26.20 8.06 -0.78
CA GLU A 33 -27.17 9.04 -0.25
C GLU A 33 -27.03 9.32 1.26
N SER A 34 -26.49 8.37 2.03
CA SER A 34 -26.22 8.50 3.46
C SER A 34 -25.01 9.39 3.81
N GLU A 35 -24.21 9.82 2.84
CA GLU A 35 -22.96 10.57 3.04
C GLU A 35 -23.09 12.08 2.79
N LYS A 36 -24.26 12.58 2.37
CA LYS A 36 -24.50 14.02 2.17
C LYS A 36 -24.30 14.89 3.42
N ASN A 37 -24.22 14.29 4.60
CA ASN A 37 -24.05 14.97 5.89
C ASN A 37 -22.78 14.57 6.69
N LYS A 38 -21.89 13.75 6.14
CA LYS A 38 -20.61 13.36 6.78
C LYS A 38 -19.44 13.61 5.81
N ILE A 39 -18.23 13.75 6.35
CA ILE A 39 -17.02 13.84 5.53
C ILE A 39 -16.90 12.54 4.71
N ASN A 40 -16.65 12.67 3.42
CA ASN A 40 -16.62 11.55 2.47
C ASN A 40 -15.43 10.62 2.79
N GLY A 41 -15.68 9.30 2.92
CA GLY A 41 -14.63 8.30 3.20
C GLY A 41 -13.50 8.31 2.16
N VAL A 42 -13.80 8.73 0.93
CA VAL A 42 -12.80 8.88 -0.15
C VAL A 42 -11.74 9.93 0.18
N ILE A 43 -12.09 10.99 0.92
CA ILE A 43 -11.15 12.05 1.32
C ILE A 43 -10.11 11.47 2.28
N TYR A 44 -10.55 10.65 3.23
CA TYR A 44 -9.65 10.00 4.18
C TYR A 44 -8.80 8.91 3.53
N TYR A 45 -9.37 8.13 2.60
CA TYR A 45 -8.61 7.17 1.79
C TYR A 45 -7.48 7.85 1.01
N LEU A 46 -7.79 8.93 0.28
CA LEU A 46 -6.79 9.69 -0.46
C LEU A 46 -5.76 10.33 0.48
N ALA A 47 -6.18 10.87 1.62
CA ALA A 47 -5.26 11.41 2.61
C ALA A 47 -4.32 10.34 3.18
N GLY A 48 -4.82 9.13 3.44
CA GLY A 48 -4.01 7.99 3.87
C GLY A 48 -2.97 7.59 2.82
N CYS A 49 -3.39 7.42 1.56
CA CYS A 49 -2.48 7.12 0.44
C CYS A 49 -1.40 8.20 0.27
N ILE A 50 -1.78 9.48 0.30
CA ILE A 50 -0.82 10.59 0.17
C ILE A 50 0.16 10.58 1.34
N SER A 51 -0.34 10.46 2.57
CA SER A 51 0.50 10.43 3.78
C SER A 51 1.53 9.31 3.70
N VAL A 52 1.09 8.11 3.33
CA VAL A 52 1.96 6.94 3.21
C VAL A 52 3.02 7.10 2.13
N LEU A 53 2.65 7.65 0.96
CA LEU A 53 3.59 7.92 -0.14
C LEU A 53 4.61 9.01 0.20
N THR A 54 4.28 9.93 1.10
CA THR A 54 5.18 11.02 1.52
C THR A 54 6.13 10.64 2.66
N ILE A 55 5.66 9.80 3.60
CA ILE A 55 6.39 9.48 4.82
C ILE A 55 7.24 8.21 4.65
N PHE A 56 6.75 7.22 3.89
CA PHE A 56 7.39 5.91 3.82
C PHE A 56 8.19 5.69 2.53
N PRO A 57 9.24 4.85 2.60
CA PRO A 57 9.92 4.32 1.43
C PRO A 57 8.95 3.64 0.45
N LYS A 58 9.29 3.70 -0.84
CA LYS A 58 8.41 3.30 -1.95
C LYS A 58 7.78 1.91 -1.75
N ASP A 59 8.54 0.92 -1.31
CA ASP A 59 8.02 -0.45 -1.18
C ASP A 59 7.05 -0.61 -0.01
N ILE A 60 7.35 0.04 1.12
CA ILE A 60 6.46 0.05 2.28
C ILE A 60 5.17 0.76 1.89
N ALA A 61 5.27 1.88 1.17
CA ALA A 61 4.11 2.61 0.70
C ALA A 61 3.21 1.77 -0.24
N ILE A 62 3.82 1.07 -1.21
CA ILE A 62 3.08 0.15 -2.09
C ILE A 62 2.40 -0.95 -1.28
N MET A 63 3.10 -1.57 -0.33
CA MET A 63 2.54 -2.63 0.50
C MET A 63 1.38 -2.15 1.36
N SER A 64 1.50 -0.98 1.99
CA SER A 64 0.41 -0.37 2.78
C SER A 64 -0.84 -0.14 1.93
N ILE A 65 -0.68 0.34 0.69
CA ILE A 65 -1.82 0.56 -0.23
C ILE A 65 -2.44 -0.77 -0.68
N ILE A 66 -1.62 -1.80 -0.97
CA ILE A 66 -2.11 -3.13 -1.31
C ILE A 66 -2.94 -3.71 -0.16
N ILE A 67 -2.43 -3.65 1.07
CA ILE A 67 -3.13 -4.15 2.26
C ILE A 67 -4.46 -3.42 2.43
N LEU A 68 -4.46 -2.08 2.37
CA LEU A 68 -5.68 -1.28 2.48
C LEU A 68 -6.73 -1.72 1.45
N SER A 69 -6.35 -1.89 0.19
CA SER A 69 -7.30 -2.27 -0.87
C SER A 69 -7.77 -3.73 -0.81
N TRP A 70 -6.86 -4.69 -0.59
CA TRP A 70 -7.15 -6.12 -0.65
C TRP A 70 -7.68 -6.70 0.66
N CYS A 71 -7.22 -6.22 1.82
CA CYS A 71 -7.75 -6.66 3.10
C CYS A 71 -9.19 -6.17 3.30
N ASP A 72 -9.52 -4.93 2.92
CA ASP A 72 -10.88 -4.39 3.02
C ASP A 72 -11.87 -5.18 2.16
N THR A 73 -11.49 -5.47 0.91
CA THR A 73 -12.32 -6.28 0.01
C THR A 73 -12.47 -7.72 0.51
N ALA A 74 -11.38 -8.32 1.02
CA ALA A 74 -11.42 -9.66 1.60
C ALA A 74 -12.30 -9.72 2.84
N ALA A 75 -12.12 -8.80 3.80
CA ALA A 75 -12.91 -8.73 5.03
C ALA A 75 -14.41 -8.61 4.71
N SER A 76 -14.76 -7.73 3.79
CA SER A 76 -16.12 -7.57 3.28
C SER A 76 -16.68 -8.83 2.62
N PHE A 77 -15.89 -9.50 1.77
CA PHE A 77 -16.32 -10.70 1.05
C PHE A 77 -16.53 -11.88 1.99
N PHE A 78 -15.52 -12.22 2.79
CA PHE A 78 -15.59 -13.34 3.74
C PHE A 78 -16.56 -13.04 4.89
N GLY A 79 -16.65 -11.79 5.33
CA GLY A 79 -17.59 -11.38 6.37
C GLY A 79 -19.05 -11.50 5.93
N ARG A 80 -19.40 -11.16 4.68
CA ARG A 80 -20.76 -11.35 4.17
C ARG A 80 -21.07 -12.82 3.88
N LYS A 81 -20.13 -13.55 3.28
CA LYS A 81 -20.36 -14.94 2.86
C LYS A 81 -20.35 -15.92 4.02
N PHE A 82 -19.42 -15.78 4.95
CA PHE A 82 -19.20 -16.74 6.04
C PHE A 82 -19.46 -16.16 7.43
N GLY A 83 -19.64 -14.86 7.58
CA GLY A 83 -19.89 -14.23 8.88
C GLY A 83 -21.20 -14.65 9.56
N HIS A 84 -22.12 -15.32 8.85
CA HIS A 84 -23.29 -15.97 9.47
C HIS A 84 -22.95 -17.24 10.25
N HIS A 85 -21.84 -17.91 9.90
CA HIS A 85 -21.36 -19.14 10.54
C HIS A 85 -20.31 -18.88 11.63
N THR A 86 -19.93 -17.63 11.84
CA THR A 86 -18.83 -17.25 12.74
C THR A 86 -19.27 -16.15 13.69
N TYR A 87 -18.52 -15.96 14.78
CA TYR A 87 -18.80 -14.92 15.76
C TYR A 87 -18.83 -13.52 15.12
N LYS A 88 -19.94 -12.80 15.33
CA LYS A 88 -20.09 -11.40 14.94
C LYS A 88 -19.77 -10.52 16.14
N PHE A 89 -18.89 -9.55 15.93
CA PHE A 89 -18.55 -8.56 16.94
C PHE A 89 -19.67 -7.52 17.07
N LYS A 90 -19.71 -6.83 18.21
CA LYS A 90 -20.71 -5.78 18.52
C LYS A 90 -20.72 -4.63 17.51
N ASN A 91 -19.64 -4.46 16.74
CA ASN A 91 -19.47 -3.41 15.74
C ASN A 91 -20.01 -3.81 14.34
N GLY A 92 -20.61 -4.99 14.21
CA GLY A 92 -21.11 -5.50 12.92
C GLY A 92 -20.05 -6.23 12.06
N LYS A 93 -18.79 -6.21 12.51
CA LYS A 93 -17.68 -6.97 11.93
C LYS A 93 -17.74 -8.44 12.33
N SER A 94 -17.04 -9.31 11.60
CA SER A 94 -17.10 -10.76 11.83
C SER A 94 -15.71 -11.39 11.87
N LEU A 95 -15.57 -12.45 12.66
CA LEU A 95 -14.32 -13.21 12.74
C LEU A 95 -13.93 -13.83 11.39
N ALA A 96 -14.91 -14.20 10.55
CA ALA A 96 -14.64 -14.66 9.18
C ALA A 96 -13.98 -13.57 8.32
N GLY A 97 -14.43 -12.32 8.45
CA GLY A 97 -13.84 -11.18 7.76
C GLY A 97 -12.39 -10.93 8.19
N THR A 98 -12.13 -10.94 9.49
CA THR A 98 -10.78 -10.71 10.04
C THR A 98 -9.81 -11.82 9.63
N ILE A 99 -10.23 -13.09 9.67
CA ILE A 99 -9.40 -14.21 9.20
C ILE A 99 -9.14 -14.08 7.69
N GLY A 100 -10.16 -13.70 6.92
CA GLY A 100 -10.01 -13.44 5.49
C GLY A 100 -8.99 -12.34 5.18
N ALA A 101 -9.04 -11.23 5.93
CA ALA A 101 -8.06 -10.15 5.82
C ALA A 101 -6.65 -10.61 6.18
N ILE A 102 -6.48 -11.39 7.26
CA ILE A 102 -5.16 -11.92 7.65
C ILE A 102 -4.58 -12.81 6.55
N MET A 103 -5.38 -13.73 6.02
CA MET A 103 -4.94 -14.65 4.97
C MET A 103 -4.54 -13.92 3.69
N ILE A 104 -5.35 -12.95 3.24
CA ILE A 104 -5.07 -12.19 2.02
C ILE A 104 -3.88 -11.26 2.21
N GLY A 105 -3.77 -10.58 3.35
CA GLY A 105 -2.62 -9.74 3.68
C GLY A 105 -1.32 -10.54 3.76
N PHE A 106 -1.36 -11.74 4.36
CA PHE A 106 -0.22 -12.66 4.41
C PHE A 106 0.21 -13.10 3.00
N LEU A 107 -0.74 -13.55 2.17
CA LEU A 107 -0.46 -14.00 0.83
C LEU A 107 0.08 -12.87 -0.06
N ALA A 108 -0.49 -11.67 0.05
CA ALA A 108 -0.02 -10.50 -0.68
C ALA A 108 1.42 -10.14 -0.31
N ALA A 109 1.75 -10.16 0.99
CA ALA A 109 3.10 -9.89 1.46
C ALA A 109 4.10 -10.96 1.02
N LEU A 110 3.74 -12.24 1.07
CA LEU A 110 4.58 -13.32 0.56
C LEU A 110 4.89 -13.16 -0.92
N LEU A 111 3.88 -12.84 -1.74
CA LEU A 111 4.05 -12.68 -3.18
C LEU A 111 4.90 -11.45 -3.50
N PHE A 112 4.66 -10.33 -2.82
CA PHE A 112 5.38 -9.10 -3.05
C PHE A 112 6.85 -9.22 -2.63
N TRP A 113 7.11 -9.59 -1.38
CA TRP A 113 8.47 -9.71 -0.85
C TRP A 113 9.20 -10.89 -1.49
N GLY A 114 8.53 -12.02 -1.74
CA GLY A 114 9.15 -13.19 -2.37
C GLY A 114 9.64 -12.90 -3.78
N LYS A 115 8.82 -12.24 -4.61
CA LYS A 115 9.22 -11.81 -5.95
C LYS A 115 10.39 -10.82 -5.88
N LYS A 116 10.37 -9.91 -4.92
CA LYS A 116 11.43 -8.91 -4.76
C LYS A 116 12.77 -9.53 -4.36
N THR A 117 12.77 -10.46 -3.39
CA THR A 117 13.96 -11.20 -2.98
C THR A 117 14.55 -12.04 -4.12
N SER A 118 13.68 -12.67 -4.93
CA SER A 118 14.13 -13.44 -6.11
C SER A 118 14.81 -12.56 -7.15
N ASN A 119 14.22 -11.40 -7.48
CA ASN A 119 14.81 -10.46 -8.43
C ASN A 119 16.14 -9.88 -7.92
N TYR A 120 16.24 -9.62 -6.61
CA TYR A 120 17.46 -9.13 -5.98
C TYR A 120 18.63 -10.11 -6.17
N HIS A 121 18.42 -11.39 -5.85
CA HIS A 121 19.47 -12.40 -6.05
C HIS A 121 19.84 -12.60 -7.52
N HIS A 122 18.89 -12.46 -8.44
CA HIS A 122 19.19 -12.56 -9.87
C HIS A 122 20.09 -11.42 -10.36
N HIS A 123 19.77 -10.18 -9.96
CA HIS A 123 20.58 -9.00 -10.32
C HIS A 123 21.98 -9.02 -9.69
N GLN A 124 22.09 -9.46 -8.43
CA GLN A 124 23.39 -9.61 -7.76
C GLN A 124 24.26 -10.64 -8.49
N ASN A 125 23.70 -11.81 -8.83
CA ASN A 125 24.44 -12.85 -9.56
C ASN A 125 24.85 -12.41 -10.97
N GLN A 126 24.03 -11.64 -11.69
CA GLN A 126 24.42 -11.13 -13.00
C GLN A 126 25.54 -10.10 -12.92
N SER A 127 25.50 -9.22 -11.92
CA SER A 127 26.50 -8.17 -11.73
C SER A 127 27.88 -8.76 -11.44
N SER A 128 27.96 -9.81 -10.62
CA SER A 128 29.21 -10.49 -10.32
C SER A 128 29.79 -11.20 -11.55
N ILE A 129 28.96 -11.82 -12.40
CA ILE A 129 29.40 -12.44 -13.66
C ILE A 129 29.96 -11.39 -14.62
N ILE A 130 29.27 -10.26 -14.80
CA ILE A 130 29.72 -9.19 -15.69
C ILE A 130 31.06 -8.61 -15.22
N ILE A 131 31.24 -8.40 -13.91
CA ILE A 131 32.51 -7.91 -13.35
C ILE A 131 33.66 -8.91 -13.57
N MET A 132 33.40 -10.21 -13.40
CA MET A 132 34.40 -11.24 -13.68
C MET A 132 34.78 -11.28 -15.16
N GLU A 133 33.80 -11.14 -16.06
CA GLU A 133 34.02 -11.10 -17.50
C GLU A 133 34.77 -9.82 -17.93
N SER A 134 34.42 -8.65 -17.37
CA SER A 134 35.12 -7.41 -17.64
C SER A 134 36.57 -7.44 -17.18
N ASN A 135 36.85 -8.00 -15.99
CA ASN A 135 38.22 -8.14 -15.49
C ASN A 135 39.08 -9.06 -16.37
N ASN A 136 38.48 -10.11 -16.95
CA ASN A 136 39.16 -10.98 -17.91
C ASN A 136 39.44 -10.27 -19.23
N LEU A 137 38.62 -9.30 -19.65
CA LEU A 137 38.80 -8.53 -20.89
C LEU A 137 39.73 -7.32 -20.73
N GLU A 138 39.81 -6.69 -19.56
CA GLU A 138 40.71 -5.57 -19.27
C GLU A 138 42.19 -5.95 -19.38
N SER A 139 42.53 -7.22 -19.13
CA SER A 139 43.89 -7.73 -19.33
C SER A 139 44.38 -7.59 -20.78
N ASN A 140 43.48 -7.34 -21.74
CA ASN A 140 43.79 -7.32 -23.17
C ASN A 140 43.77 -5.94 -23.85
N ASN A 141 43.30 -4.84 -23.22
CA ASN A 141 43.26 -3.53 -23.91
C ASN A 141 43.11 -2.28 -23.00
N LEU A 142 44.18 -1.49 -22.84
CA LEU A 142 44.28 -0.33 -21.93
C LEU A 142 43.34 0.84 -22.26
N ASN A 143 43.00 1.07 -23.53
CA ASN A 143 42.14 2.20 -23.93
C ASN A 143 40.65 1.97 -23.61
N ASN A 144 40.24 0.72 -23.43
CA ASN A 144 38.86 0.37 -23.09
C ASN A 144 38.57 0.53 -21.59
N ILE A 145 39.62 0.52 -20.76
CA ILE A 145 39.54 0.59 -19.30
C ILE A 145 38.89 1.90 -18.85
N GLN A 146 39.28 3.03 -19.42
CA GLN A 146 38.82 4.34 -18.95
C GLN A 146 37.36 4.62 -19.30
N LEU A 147 36.90 4.16 -20.48
CA LEU A 147 35.49 4.23 -20.88
C LEU A 147 34.62 3.28 -20.04
N ASN A 148 35.11 2.07 -19.75
CA ASN A 148 34.39 1.10 -18.90
C ASN A 148 34.27 1.58 -17.46
N ILE A 149 35.34 2.14 -16.88
CA ILE A 149 35.30 2.69 -15.52
C ILE A 149 34.26 3.79 -15.40
N GLN A 150 34.16 4.68 -16.40
CA GLN A 150 33.18 5.76 -16.38
C GLN A 150 31.73 5.25 -16.50
N SER A 151 31.47 4.26 -17.35
CA SER A 151 30.15 3.62 -17.43
C SER A 151 29.81 2.83 -16.17
N ASN A 152 30.77 2.10 -15.61
CA ASN A 152 30.58 1.32 -14.38
C ASN A 152 30.30 2.23 -13.19
N ASN A 153 31.00 3.35 -13.06
CA ASN A 153 30.73 4.33 -12.00
C ASN A 153 29.32 4.92 -12.12
N LYS A 154 28.84 5.21 -13.33
CA LYS A 154 27.48 5.70 -13.54
C LYS A 154 26.42 4.64 -13.22
N ILE A 155 26.67 3.38 -13.59
CA ILE A 155 25.79 2.25 -13.26
C ILE A 155 25.74 2.04 -11.75
N LEU A 156 26.90 2.08 -11.09
CA LEU A 156 27.04 1.97 -9.64
C LEU A 156 26.28 3.11 -8.95
N GLU A 157 26.44 4.37 -9.37
CA GLU A 157 25.68 5.50 -8.83
C GLU A 157 24.16 5.29 -8.99
N THR A 158 23.69 4.87 -10.16
CA THR A 158 22.26 4.60 -10.37
C THR A 158 21.74 3.42 -9.54
N ASN A 159 22.54 2.39 -9.34
CA ASN A 159 22.18 1.24 -8.52
C ASN A 159 22.15 1.61 -7.04
N MET A 160 23.09 2.43 -6.57
CA MET A 160 23.13 2.93 -5.19
C MET A 160 21.89 3.78 -4.86
N ILE A 161 21.48 4.67 -5.77
CA ILE A 161 20.26 5.49 -5.59
C ILE A 161 18.99 4.60 -5.56
N ASN A 162 18.96 3.56 -6.37
CA ASN A 162 17.83 2.62 -6.41
C ASN A 162 17.79 1.71 -5.18
N GLU A 163 18.94 1.25 -4.69
CA GLU A 163 19.06 0.44 -3.47
C GLU A 163 18.67 1.24 -2.22
N GLU A 164 19.04 2.51 -2.11
CA GLU A 164 18.69 3.37 -0.98
C GLU A 164 17.16 3.57 -0.83
N ARG A 165 16.44 3.59 -1.95
CA ARG A 165 14.97 3.71 -1.97
C ARG A 165 14.21 2.40 -1.93
N SER A 166 14.92 1.27 -1.92
CA SER A 166 14.33 -0.05 -2.01
C SER A 166 14.62 -0.88 -0.77
N TRP A 167 13.64 -1.66 -0.32
CA TRP A 167 13.85 -2.68 0.71
C TRP A 167 14.90 -3.70 0.24
N ILE A 168 15.89 -3.92 1.12
CA ILE A 168 16.98 -4.88 0.91
C ILE A 168 16.75 -6.08 1.83
N PRO A 169 16.70 -7.31 1.31
CA PRO A 169 16.46 -8.50 2.12
C PRO A 169 17.47 -8.68 3.26
N GLU A 170 18.74 -8.36 3.01
CA GLU A 170 19.85 -8.52 3.95
C GLU A 170 19.82 -7.54 5.12
N LYS A 171 19.15 -6.39 4.97
CA LYS A 171 18.97 -5.40 6.05
C LYS A 171 17.71 -5.65 6.88
N SER A 172 16.84 -6.58 6.47
CA SER A 172 15.61 -6.88 7.18
C SER A 172 15.90 -7.67 8.46
N ILE A 173 15.51 -7.11 9.62
CA ILE A 173 15.64 -7.77 10.93
C ILE A 173 14.79 -9.05 11.00
N PHE A 174 13.68 -9.08 10.26
CA PHE A 174 12.74 -10.20 10.26
C PHE A 174 12.88 -11.10 9.05
N SER A 175 12.66 -12.40 9.26
CA SER A 175 12.54 -13.38 8.18
C SER A 175 11.30 -13.09 7.32
N LEU A 176 11.38 -13.39 6.03
CA LEU A 176 10.31 -13.09 5.07
C LEU A 176 8.94 -13.72 5.44
N PRO A 177 8.86 -14.97 5.95
CA PRO A 177 7.60 -15.52 6.45
C PRO A 177 7.04 -14.76 7.65
N LEU A 178 7.91 -14.33 8.57
CA LEU A 178 7.50 -13.59 9.77
C LEU A 178 7.01 -12.19 9.41
N LEU A 179 7.72 -11.47 8.53
CA LEU A 179 7.29 -10.18 8.01
C LEU A 179 5.92 -10.26 7.33
N SER A 180 5.72 -11.31 6.53
CA SER A 180 4.44 -11.54 5.85
C SER A 180 3.32 -11.86 6.84
N LEU A 181 3.61 -12.63 7.88
CA LEU A 181 2.64 -12.96 8.93
C LEU A 181 2.21 -11.71 9.71
N LEU A 182 3.18 -10.89 10.12
CA LEU A 182 2.91 -9.60 10.78
C LEU A 182 2.05 -8.69 9.90
N THR A 183 2.33 -8.66 8.60
CA THR A 183 1.55 -7.88 7.63
C THR A 183 0.09 -8.35 7.57
N GLY A 184 -0.15 -9.66 7.52
CA GLY A 184 -1.49 -10.23 7.58
C GLY A 184 -2.20 -9.87 8.89
N ILE A 185 -1.51 -10.02 10.03
CA ILE A 185 -2.06 -9.67 11.35
C ILE A 185 -2.48 -8.20 11.40
N ILE A 186 -1.66 -7.28 10.88
CA ILE A 186 -1.99 -5.84 10.80
C ILE A 186 -3.27 -5.62 9.98
N GLY A 187 -3.42 -6.29 8.83
CA GLY A 187 -4.66 -6.21 8.03
C GLY A 187 -5.88 -6.71 8.79
N GLY A 188 -5.75 -7.80 9.55
CA GLY A 188 -6.83 -8.31 10.40
C GLY A 188 -7.18 -7.40 11.57
N ILE A 189 -6.17 -6.83 12.23
CA ILE A 189 -6.35 -5.90 13.34
C ILE A 189 -6.97 -4.59 12.85
N SER A 190 -6.56 -4.08 11.68
CA SER A 190 -7.18 -2.93 11.03
C SER A 190 -8.67 -3.12 10.85
N GLU A 191 -9.11 -4.33 10.46
CA GLU A 191 -10.53 -4.64 10.42
C GLU A 191 -11.14 -4.63 11.83
N LEU A 192 -10.49 -5.09 12.89
CA LEU A 192 -11.08 -5.09 14.25
C LEU A 192 -11.20 -3.70 14.88
N ILE A 193 -10.29 -2.80 14.51
CA ILE A 193 -10.24 -1.45 15.03
C ILE A 193 -11.31 -0.63 14.31
N ASP A 194 -12.35 -0.21 15.04
CA ASP A 194 -13.18 0.95 14.69
C ASP A 194 -12.90 2.01 15.76
N ILE A 195 -11.90 2.86 15.55
CA ILE A 195 -11.64 3.93 16.51
C ILE A 195 -12.65 5.05 16.25
N TRP A 196 -13.74 5.08 17.03
CA TRP A 196 -14.40 6.34 17.41
C TRP A 196 -14.87 7.26 16.25
N GLY A 197 -15.13 6.72 15.05
CA GLY A 197 -15.43 7.55 13.88
C GLY A 197 -14.26 8.43 13.40
N LEU A 198 -13.05 8.15 13.88
CA LEU A 198 -11.77 8.58 13.33
C LEU A 198 -11.30 7.50 12.36
N ASP A 199 -11.07 7.93 11.12
CA ASP A 199 -10.81 7.06 9.99
C ASP A 199 -9.49 6.26 10.15
N ASP A 200 -9.54 4.98 9.80
CA ASP A 200 -8.44 3.99 9.89
C ASP A 200 -7.18 4.45 9.12
N ASN A 201 -7.37 5.38 8.19
CA ASN A 201 -6.36 6.02 7.36
C ASN A 201 -5.39 6.94 8.13
N PHE A 202 -5.67 7.31 9.39
CA PHE A 202 -4.77 8.15 10.20
C PHE A 202 -3.98 7.35 11.26
N VAL A 203 -4.57 6.28 11.79
CA VAL A 203 -3.99 5.52 12.91
C VAL A 203 -2.98 4.48 12.42
N LEU A 204 -3.25 3.81 11.29
CA LEU A 204 -2.33 2.79 10.76
C LEU A 204 -0.94 3.31 10.38
N PRO A 205 -0.80 4.46 9.69
CA PRO A 205 0.52 5.01 9.35
C PRO A 205 1.34 5.35 10.61
N LEU A 206 0.70 5.88 11.66
CA LEU A 206 1.38 6.35 12.87
C LEU A 206 1.81 5.21 13.80
N ALA A 207 1.00 4.14 13.87
CA ALA A 207 1.33 2.94 14.63
C ALA A 207 2.37 2.06 13.92
N SER A 208 2.28 1.91 12.59
CA SER A 208 3.25 1.11 11.82
C SER A 208 4.61 1.79 11.69
N GLY A 209 4.67 3.12 11.56
CA GLY A 209 5.93 3.86 11.47
C GLY A 209 6.82 3.77 12.71
N ASN A 210 6.25 3.57 13.90
CA ASN A 210 7.01 3.37 15.14
C ASN A 210 7.59 1.95 15.30
N ILE A 211 7.17 0.99 14.47
CA ILE A 211 7.68 -0.39 14.50
C ILE A 211 8.84 -0.58 13.52
N PHE A 212 8.93 0.26 12.49
CA PHE A 212 9.96 0.18 11.44
C PHE A 212 11.15 1.14 11.66
N TYR A 213 11.16 1.91 12.75
CA TYR A 213 12.29 2.70 13.22
C TYR A 213 12.93 2.03 14.44
#